data_AF-A0A6N9V3J6-F1
#
_entry.id   AF-A0A6N9V3J6-F1
#
_cell.length_a   1.000
_cell.length_b   1.000
_cell.length_c   1.000
_cell.angle_alpha   90.00
_cell.angle_beta   90.00
_cell.angle_gamma   90.00
#
_symmetry.space_group_name_H-M   'P 1'
#
loop_
_entity.id
_entity.type
_entity.pdbx_description
1 polymer ?
#
loop_
_entity_poly.entity_id
_entity_poly.type
_entity_poly.pdbx_seq_one_letter_code
_entity_poly.pdbx_strand_id
1 'polypeptide(L)'
;EREVLETFLDCQRGIVRRKATGLTEEQARQRHVSSATTVAGLVKHLTMVEHNWFVRVLEQRPSPPPDPGTSFVLGADETVGDLLTAYEAACARSRASA
;
A
#
# COMPACT_ATOMS: atom_id res chain seq x y z
N GLU A 1 7.73 -13.38 -19.56
CA GLU A 1 6.77 -13.41 -18.43
C GLU A 1 7.06 -12.33 -17.39
N ARG A 2 8.30 -12.23 -16.87
CA ARG A 2 8.70 -11.20 -15.89
C ARG A 2 8.27 -9.77 -16.26
N GLU A 3 8.66 -9.28 -17.42
CA GLU A 3 8.32 -7.93 -17.91
C GLU A 3 6.79 -7.66 -17.93
N VAL A 4 6.01 -8.67 -18.29
CA VAL A 4 4.53 -8.59 -18.31
C VAL A 4 3.99 -8.43 -16.89
N LEU A 5 4.51 -9.20 -15.93
CA LEU A 5 4.11 -9.11 -14.52
C LEU A 5 4.52 -7.78 -13.89
N GLU A 6 5.73 -7.29 -14.17
CA GLU A 6 6.20 -5.98 -13.70
C GLU A 6 5.35 -4.84 -14.26
N THR A 7 5.06 -4.87 -15.57
CA THR A 7 4.17 -3.89 -16.20
C THR A 7 2.77 -3.91 -15.59
N PHE A 8 2.24 -5.10 -15.32
CA PHE A 8 0.94 -5.25 -14.66
C PHE A 8 0.97 -4.66 -13.23
N LEU A 9 2.01 -4.95 -12.45
CA LEU A 9 2.17 -4.40 -11.11
C LEU A 9 2.27 -2.87 -11.11
N ASP A 10 3.06 -2.29 -12.01
CA ASP A 10 3.19 -0.83 -12.10
C ASP A 10 1.87 -0.16 -12.53
N CYS A 11 1.09 -0.81 -13.40
CA CYS A 11 -0.26 -0.36 -13.73
C CYS A 11 -1.17 -0.35 -12.48
N GLN A 12 -1.19 -1.43 -11.70
CA GLN A 12 -2.01 -1.50 -10.47
C GLN A 12 -1.58 -0.45 -9.43
N ARG A 13 -0.26 -0.28 -9.22
CA ARG A 13 0.29 0.76 -8.33
C ARG A 13 -0.14 2.16 -8.74
N GLY A 14 -0.08 2.44 -10.06
CA GLY A 14 -0.54 3.70 -10.62
C GLY A 14 -2.04 3.95 -10.41
N ILE A 15 -2.88 2.91 -10.55
CA ILE A 15 -4.33 3.00 -10.32
C ILE A 15 -4.62 3.35 -8.86
N VAL A 16 -3.97 2.68 -7.90
CA VAL A 16 -4.15 2.94 -6.46
C VAL A 16 -3.83 4.39 -6.15
N ARG A 17 -2.65 4.86 -6.59
CA ARG A 17 -2.23 6.25 -6.41
C ARG A 17 -3.23 7.23 -7.00
N ARG A 18 -3.67 7.01 -8.25
CA ARG A 18 -4.61 7.90 -8.94
C ARG A 18 -5.96 7.98 -8.21
N LYS A 19 -6.43 6.88 -7.62
CA LYS A 19 -7.71 6.85 -6.88
C LYS A 19 -7.64 7.59 -5.54
N ALA A 20 -6.47 7.62 -4.91
CA ALA A 20 -6.27 8.27 -3.61
C ALA A 20 -5.80 9.72 -3.72
N THR A 21 -5.17 10.10 -4.83
CA THR A 21 -4.70 11.47 -5.06
C THR A 21 -5.87 12.45 -5.15
N GLY A 22 -5.80 13.54 -4.39
CA GLY A 22 -6.80 14.61 -4.41
C GLY A 22 -8.01 14.39 -3.49
N LEU A 23 -8.07 13.26 -2.76
CA LEU A 23 -9.05 13.06 -1.70
C LEU A 23 -8.69 13.91 -0.48
N THR A 24 -9.71 14.41 0.23
CA THR A 24 -9.52 14.95 1.59
C THR A 24 -9.32 13.81 2.59
N GLU A 25 -8.84 14.14 3.79
CA GLU A 25 -8.70 13.17 4.88
C GLU A 25 -10.04 12.50 5.22
N GLU A 26 -11.13 13.28 5.27
CA GLU A 26 -12.47 12.75 5.54
C GLU A 26 -12.90 11.77 4.46
N GLN A 27 -12.72 12.12 3.18
CA GLN A 27 -13.09 11.27 2.06
C GLN A 27 -12.28 9.96 2.05
N ALA A 28 -10.98 10.04 2.31
CA ALA A 28 -10.12 8.86 2.28
C ALA A 28 -10.32 7.94 3.49
N ARG A 29 -10.74 8.49 4.63
CA ARG A 29 -11.07 7.77 5.87
C ARG A 29 -12.53 7.31 5.92
N GLN A 30 -13.35 7.71 4.95
CA GLN A 30 -14.75 7.30 4.88
C GLN A 30 -14.88 5.81 4.53
N ARG A 31 -15.79 5.15 5.26
CA ARG A 31 -16.22 3.78 4.99
C ARG A 31 -17.43 3.80 4.06
N HIS A 32 -17.32 3.17 2.90
CA HIS A 32 -18.40 3.12 1.90
C HIS A 32 -19.16 1.79 1.84
N VAL A 33 -18.66 0.75 2.52
CA VAL A 33 -19.23 -0.60 2.51
C VAL A 33 -19.28 -1.18 3.92
N SER A 34 -19.95 -2.33 4.09
CA SER A 34 -20.07 -3.00 5.38
C SER A 34 -18.77 -3.63 5.89
N SER A 35 -17.66 -3.63 5.14
CA SER A 35 -16.33 -3.92 5.69
C SER A 35 -15.71 -2.64 6.26
N ALA A 36 -14.80 -2.74 7.22
CA ALA A 36 -14.11 -1.58 7.81
C ALA A 36 -13.08 -0.92 6.85
N THR A 37 -13.17 -1.21 5.54
CA THR A 37 -12.20 -0.79 4.53
C THR A 37 -12.44 0.67 4.14
N THR A 38 -11.37 1.44 4.10
CA THR A 38 -11.31 2.83 3.64
C THR A 38 -10.24 2.97 2.56
N VAL A 39 -10.24 4.06 1.78
CA VAL A 39 -9.20 4.26 0.75
C VAL A 39 -7.83 4.41 1.41
N ALA A 40 -7.73 5.20 2.48
CA ALA A 40 -6.49 5.35 3.23
C ALA A 40 -6.02 4.02 3.86
N GLY A 41 -6.94 3.23 4.41
CA GLY A 41 -6.62 1.90 4.94
C GLY A 41 -6.11 0.93 3.86
N LEU A 42 -6.64 1.02 2.63
CA LEU A 42 -6.14 0.24 1.49
C LEU A 42 -4.71 0.64 1.10
N VAL A 43 -4.40 1.94 1.04
CA VAL A 43 -3.04 2.42 0.74
C VAL A 43 -2.04 1.93 1.80
N LYS A 44 -2.41 2.03 3.09
CA LYS A 44 -1.60 1.50 4.19
C LYS A 44 -1.35 0.00 4.06
N HIS A 45 -2.42 -0.77 3.83
CA HIS A 45 -2.32 -2.21 3.66
C HIS A 45 -1.42 -2.58 2.47
N LEU A 46 -1.57 -1.92 1.32
CA LEU A 46 -0.75 -2.20 0.13
C LEU A 46 0.72 -1.84 0.34
N THR A 47 1.03 -0.78 1.10
CA THR A 47 2.41 -0.44 1.49
C THR A 47 3.07 -1.59 2.26
N MET A 48 2.31 -2.21 3.18
CA MET A 48 2.76 -3.37 3.91
C MET A 48 2.91 -4.61 3.00
N VAL A 49 2.00 -4.81 2.05
CA VAL A 49 2.05 -5.94 1.09
C VAL A 49 3.31 -5.87 0.22
N GLU A 50 3.69 -4.67 -0.25
CA GLU A 50 4.95 -4.44 -0.97
C GLU A 50 6.16 -4.89 -0.13
N HIS A 51 6.24 -4.43 1.12
CA HIS A 51 7.32 -4.85 2.04
C HIS A 51 7.31 -6.36 2.28
N ASN A 52 6.14 -6.97 2.48
CA ASN A 52 6.06 -8.40 2.74
C ASN A 52 6.62 -9.22 1.58
N TRP A 53 6.21 -8.95 0.35
CA TRP A 53 6.63 -9.75 -0.81
C TRP A 53 8.05 -9.45 -1.25
N PHE A 54 8.42 -8.18 -1.38
CA PHE A 54 9.73 -7.84 -1.93
C PHE A 54 10.83 -7.91 -0.88
N VAL A 55 10.58 -7.46 0.35
CA VAL A 55 11.62 -7.43 1.39
C VAL A 55 11.69 -8.74 2.17
N ARG A 56 10.56 -9.23 2.69
CA ARG A 56 10.59 -10.43 3.54
C ARG A 56 10.79 -11.69 2.71
N VAL A 57 10.06 -11.84 1.61
CA VAL A 57 10.07 -13.06 0.79
C VAL A 57 11.19 -13.03 -0.25
N LEU A 58 11.21 -12.03 -1.15
CA LEU A 58 12.15 -12.01 -2.27
C LEU A 58 13.60 -11.70 -1.84
N GLU A 59 13.81 -10.64 -1.05
CA GLU A 59 15.14 -10.29 -0.50
C GLU A 59 15.54 -11.19 0.69
N GLN A 60 14.67 -12.09 1.17
CA GLN A 60 14.90 -12.96 2.33
C GLN A 60 15.32 -12.19 3.60
N ARG A 61 14.76 -10.99 3.82
CA ARG A 61 15.04 -10.18 5.02
C ARG A 61 13.89 -10.33 6.02
N PRO A 62 13.98 -11.27 6.99
CA PRO A 62 12.90 -11.55 7.91
C PRO A 62 12.57 -10.33 8.78
N SER A 63 11.29 -9.96 8.78
CA SER A 63 10.66 -9.09 9.77
C SER A 63 9.44 -9.78 10.35
N PRO A 64 8.89 -9.34 11.50
CA PRO A 64 7.61 -9.84 11.99
C PRO A 64 6.55 -9.81 10.88
N PRO A 65 5.70 -10.86 10.76
CA PRO A 65 4.64 -10.83 9.80
C PRO A 65 3.69 -9.68 10.12
N PRO A 66 3.21 -8.98 9.09
CA PRO A 66 2.24 -7.92 9.30
C PRO A 66 0.97 -8.53 9.89
N ASP A 67 0.43 -7.90 10.92
CA ASP A 67 -0.86 -8.30 11.49
C ASP A 67 -1.98 -7.91 10.51
N PRO A 68 -2.71 -8.88 9.94
CA PRO A 68 -3.79 -8.61 9.00
C PRO A 68 -4.87 -7.72 9.63
N GLY A 69 -5.15 -7.87 10.93
CA GLY A 69 -6.21 -7.17 11.64
C GLY A 69 -5.97 -5.67 11.81
N THR A 70 -4.71 -5.24 11.83
CA THR A 70 -4.32 -3.84 12.02
C THR A 70 -3.86 -3.15 10.73
N SER A 71 -3.59 -3.92 9.68
CA SER A 71 -3.06 -3.37 8.42
C SER A 71 -3.97 -2.36 7.69
N PHE A 72 -5.28 -2.40 7.95
CA PHE A 72 -6.26 -1.44 7.44
C PHE A 72 -6.61 -0.33 8.45
N VAL A 73 -6.15 -0.45 9.69
CA VAL A 73 -6.49 0.47 10.77
C VAL A 73 -5.53 1.64 10.76
N LEU A 74 -6.09 2.83 10.65
CA LEU A 74 -5.35 4.08 10.64
C LEU A 74 -5.14 4.59 12.06
N GLY A 75 -3.94 5.04 12.36
CA GLY A 75 -3.64 5.87 13.52
C GLY A 75 -4.31 7.24 13.39
N ALA A 76 -4.46 7.91 14.53
CA ALA A 76 -5.05 9.25 14.58
C ALA A 76 -4.24 10.26 13.76
N ASP A 77 -2.91 10.13 13.78
CA ASP A 77 -1.98 11.09 13.16
C ASP A 77 -1.54 10.73 11.73
N GLU A 78 -2.01 9.60 11.17
CA GLU A 78 -1.62 9.17 9.81
C GLU A 78 -2.38 9.96 8.75
N THR A 79 -1.71 10.72 7.88
CA THR A 79 -2.40 11.43 6.79
C THR A 79 -2.42 10.61 5.49
N VAL A 80 -3.37 10.89 4.60
CA VAL A 80 -3.41 10.29 3.25
C VAL A 80 -2.13 10.62 2.48
N GLY A 81 -1.61 11.84 2.65
CA GLY A 81 -0.36 12.27 2.02
C GLY A 81 0.85 11.44 2.47
N ASP A 82 0.97 11.20 3.78
CA ASP A 82 2.05 10.37 4.34
C ASP A 82 1.93 8.92 3.88
N LEU A 83 0.71 8.38 3.85
CA LEU A 83 0.45 7.03 3.37
C LEU A 83 0.79 6.87 1.89
N LEU A 84 0.45 7.84 1.05
CA LEU A 84 0.84 7.83 -0.37
C LEU A 84 2.35 7.92 -0.55
N THR A 85 3.01 8.76 0.24
CA THR A 85 4.48 8.88 0.23
C THR A 85 5.14 7.57 0.62
N ALA A 86 4.67 6.93 1.71
CA ALA A 86 5.16 5.63 2.16
C ALA A 86 4.91 4.54 1.12
N TYR A 87 3.74 4.54 0.48
CA TYR A 87 3.38 3.61 -0.58
C TYR A 87 4.30 3.75 -1.80
N GLU A 88 4.56 4.98 -2.24
CA GLU A 88 5.47 5.26 -3.37
C GLU A 88 6.90 4.81 -3.05
N ALA A 89 7.39 5.06 -1.84
CA ALA A 89 8.70 4.61 -1.39
C ALA A 89 8.80 3.07 -1.36
N ALA A 90 7.76 2.38 -0.87
CA ALA A 90 7.70 0.92 -0.88
C ALA A 90 7.72 0.37 -2.31
N CYS A 91 6.92 0.94 -3.22
CA CYS A 91 6.93 0.56 -4.63
C CYS A 91 8.29 0.78 -5.31
N ALA A 92 8.96 1.89 -5.01
CA ALA A 92 10.28 2.19 -5.55
C ALA A 92 11.33 1.17 -5.05
N ARG A 93 11.28 0.78 -3.78
CA ARG A 93 12.12 -0.28 -3.25
C ARG A 93 11.83 -1.62 -3.92
N SER A 94 10.56 -2.00 -4.04
CA SER A 94 10.15 -3.25 -4.71
C SER A 94 10.70 -3.36 -6.14
N ARG A 95 10.75 -2.24 -6.88
CA ARG A 95 11.38 -2.20 -8.21
C ARG A 95 12.89 -2.41 -8.18
N ALA A 96 13.57 -2.01 -7.11
CA ALA A 96 15.01 -2.23 -6.94
C ALA A 96 15.35 -3.64 -6.43
N SER A 97 14.38 -4.36 -5.86
CA SER A 97 14.53 -5.75 -5.40
C SER A 97 14.43 -6.79 -6.53
N ALA A 98 14.05 -6.39 -7.74
CA ALA A 98 13.75 -7.27 -8.88
C ALA A 98 14.90 -7.35 -9.89
#